data_AF-A0A2N3T269-F1
#
_entry.id   AF-A0A2N3T269-F1
#
_cell.length_a   1.000
_cell.length_b   1.000
_cell.length_c   1.000
_cell.angle_alpha   90.00
_cell.angle_beta   90.00
_cell.angle_gamma   90.00
#
_symmetry.space_group_name_H-M   'P 1'
#
loop_
_entity.id
_entity.type
_entity.pdbx_description
1 polymer ?
#
loop_
_entity_poly.entity_id
_entity_poly.type
_entity_poly.pdbx_seq_one_letter_code
_entity_poly.pdbx_strand_id
1 'polypeptide(L)' 'MLKNILNRNDVKSLNKTEQSSINGGSSCFLACRQDYISCLGSGGANCLADYIACRSAC' A
#
# COMPACT_ATOMS: atom_id res chain seq x y z
N MET A 1 10.06 9.53 -17.79
CA MET A 1 11.10 8.48 -17.94
C MET A 1 10.77 7.16 -17.20
N LEU A 2 9.51 6.91 -16.81
CA LEU A 2 9.10 5.68 -16.11
C LEU A 2 9.13 4.41 -16.98
N LYS A 3 8.99 4.55 -18.31
CA LYS A 3 8.85 3.43 -19.26
C LYS A 3 10.10 2.52 -19.33
N ASN A 4 11.27 3.03 -18.95
CA ASN A 4 12.53 2.27 -19.03
C ASN A 4 12.82 1.42 -17.78
N ILE A 5 12.10 1.62 -16.66
CA ILE A 5 12.29 0.82 -15.43
C ILE A 5 11.50 -0.49 -15.52
N LEU A 6 10.33 -0.46 -16.17
CA LEU A 6 9.44 -1.62 -16.36
C LEU A 6 10.00 -2.69 -17.32
N ASN A 7 11.05 -2.40 -18.09
CA ASN A 7 11.62 -3.27 -19.12
C ASN A 7 13.08 -3.69 -18.85
N ARG A 8 13.57 -3.57 -17.61
CA ARG A 8 14.87 -4.13 -17.25
C ARG A 8 14.71 -5.62 -16.91
N ASN A 9 15.33 -6.49 -17.71
CA ASN A 9 15.41 -7.93 -17.46
C ASN A 9 16.07 -8.30 -16.12
N ASP A 10 16.81 -7.37 -15.51
CA ASP A 10 17.44 -7.52 -14.19
C ASP A 10 16.50 -7.19 -13.01
N VAL A 11 15.30 -6.65 -13.29
CA VAL A 11 14.31 -6.32 -12.25
C VAL A 11 13.35 -7.49 -12.12
N LYS A 12 13.65 -8.41 -11.20
CA LYS A 12 12.76 -9.50 -10.85
C LYS A 12 11.49 -8.93 -10.20
N SER A 13 10.33 -9.22 -10.78
CA SER A 13 9.06 -8.92 -10.14
C SER A 13 8.94 -9.75 -8.87
N LEU A 14 8.87 -9.08 -7.73
CA LEU A 14 8.76 -9.71 -6.41
C LEU A 14 7.38 -10.35 -6.28
N ASN A 15 7.31 -11.56 -5.75
CA ASN A 15 6.01 -12.15 -5.42
C ASN A 15 5.38 -11.40 -4.22
N LYS A 16 4.06 -11.58 -4.00
CA LYS A 16 3.33 -10.85 -2.93
C LYS A 16 4.02 -10.98 -1.57
N THR A 17 4.53 -12.16 -1.24
CA THR A 17 5.24 -12.44 0.02
C THR A 17 6.55 -11.65 0.12
N GLU A 18 7.36 -11.63 -0.94
CA GLU A 18 8.61 -10.86 -0.99
C GLU A 18 8.36 -9.36 -0.93
N GLN A 19 7.31 -8.87 -1.60
CA GLN A 19 6.88 -7.47 -1.48
C GLN A 19 6.45 -7.13 -0.05
N SER A 20 5.72 -8.03 0.63
CA SER A 20 5.34 -7.85 2.02
C SER A 20 6.54 -7.86 2.97
N SER A 21 7.56 -8.68 2.71
CA SER A 21 8.79 -8.72 3.51
C SER A 21 9.64 -7.45 3.35
N ILE A 22 9.73 -6.90 2.14
CA ILE A 22 10.48 -5.65 1.87
C ILE A 22 9.73 -4.43 2.40
N ASN A 23 8.40 -4.42 2.32
CA ASN A 23 7.58 -3.35 2.89
C ASN A 23 7.41 -3.45 4.41
N GLY A 24 8.08 -4.42 5.07
CA GLY A 24 7.92 -4.68 6.50
C GLY A 24 6.55 -5.32 6.75
N GLY A 25 6.55 -6.66 6.91
CA GLY A 25 5.34 -7.47 7.04
C GLY A 25 4.27 -6.79 7.90
N SER A 26 3.10 -6.54 7.29
CA SER A 26 1.88 -6.03 7.90
C SER A 26 2.10 -5.14 9.13
N SER A 27 2.79 -4.02 8.95
CA SER A 27 2.56 -2.89 9.84
C SER A 27 1.10 -2.53 9.65
N CYS A 28 0.25 -2.85 10.62
CA CYS A 28 -1.20 -2.57 10.54
C CYS A 28 -1.45 -1.10 10.15
N PHE A 29 -0.58 -0.20 10.60
CA PHE A 29 -0.51 1.19 10.16
C PHE A 29 -0.33 1.40 8.64
N LEU A 30 0.53 0.62 7.97
CA LEU A 30 0.71 0.67 6.52
C LEU A 30 -0.55 0.24 5.76
N ALA A 31 -1.24 -0.80 6.24
CA ALA A 31 -2.51 -1.24 5.66
C ALA A 31 -3.59 -0.16 5.79
N CYS A 32 -3.75 0.42 6.99
CA CYS A 32 -4.67 1.54 7.22
C CYS A 32 -4.38 2.73 6.30
N ARG A 33 -3.10 3.06 6.10
CA ARG A 33 -2.70 4.13 5.21
C ARG A 33 -3.02 3.81 3.74
N GLN A 34 -2.84 2.56 3.31
CA GLN A 34 -3.15 2.12 1.95
C GLN A 34 -4.65 2.23 1.68
N ASP A 35 -5.49 1.77 2.61
CA ASP A 35 -6.96 1.86 2.52
C ASP A 35 -7.43 3.32 2.52
N TYR A 36 -6.82 4.19 3.33
CA TYR A 36 -7.09 5.62 3.31
C TYR A 36 -6.84 6.25 1.93
N ILE A 37 -5.67 5.98 1.34
CA ILE A 37 -5.31 6.51 0.02
C ILE A 37 -6.25 5.95 -1.05
N SER A 38 -6.61 4.67 -0.96
CA SER A 38 -7.56 4.04 -1.89
C SER A 38 -8.94 4.68 -1.80
N CYS A 39 -9.44 4.90 -0.58
CA CYS A 39 -10.72 5.56 -0.34
C CYS A 39 -10.76 6.99 -0.89
N LEU A 40 -9.68 7.77 -0.70
CA LEU A 40 -9.56 9.09 -1.32
C LEU A 40 -9.55 9.03 -2.85
N GLY A 41 -8.84 8.06 -3.42
CA GLY A 41 -8.74 7.86 -4.88
C GLY A 41 -10.07 7.47 -5.53
N SER A 42 -10.93 6.75 -4.82
CA SER A 42 -12.27 6.37 -5.30
C SER A 42 -13.36 7.41 -4.96
N GLY A 43 -13.03 8.51 -4.29
CA GLY A 43 -14.01 9.51 -3.85
C GLY A 43 -14.96 9.00 -2.76
N GLY A 44 -14.50 8.06 -1.93
CA GLY A 44 -15.27 7.53 -0.81
C GLY A 44 -15.56 8.57 0.26
N ALA A 45 -16.67 8.41 0.98
CA ALA A 45 -16.95 9.20 2.18
C ALA A 45 -16.25 8.58 3.39
N ASN A 46 -15.99 9.37 4.44
CA ASN A 46 -15.46 8.91 5.73
C ASN A 46 -14.05 8.30 5.74
N CYS A 47 -13.26 8.43 4.66
CA CYS A 47 -11.91 7.87 4.58
C CYS A 47 -11.01 8.20 5.79
N LEU A 48 -11.09 9.45 6.29
CA LEU A 48 -10.32 9.87 7.46
C LEU A 48 -10.77 9.17 8.75
N ALA A 49 -12.07 8.96 8.92
CA ALA A 49 -12.62 8.25 10.07
C ALA A 49 -12.21 6.78 10.05
N ASP A 50 -12.29 6.14 8.88
CA ASP A 50 -11.87 4.74 8.68
C ASP A 50 -10.36 4.57 8.93
N TYR A 51 -9.55 5.54 8.48
CA TYR A 51 -8.11 5.55 8.77
C TYR A 51 -7.81 5.65 10.27
N ILE A 52 -8.50 6.53 11.00
CA ILE A 52 -8.32 6.72 12.44
C ILE A 52 -8.76 5.46 13.20
N ALA A 53 -9.90 4.87 12.82
CA ALA A 53 -10.40 3.64 13.42
C ALA A 53 -9.44 2.48 13.18
N CYS A 54 -8.98 2.29 11.94
CA CYS A 54 -8.00 1.28 11.58
C CYS A 54 -6.70 1.48 12.36
N ARG A 55 -6.16 2.70 12.41
CA ARG A 55 -4.93 3.01 13.16
C ARG A 55 -5.07 2.74 14.66
N SER A 56 -6.26 2.95 15.23
CA SER A 56 -6.51 2.73 16.66
C SER A 56 -6.68 1.25 17.02
N ALA A 57 -6.96 0.40 16.05
CA ALA A 57 -7.15 -1.04 16.22
C ALA A 57 -5.85 -1.87 16.04
N CYS A 58 -4.70 -1.23 15.77
CA CYS A 58 -3.44 -1.87 15.35
C CYS A 58 -2.49 -2.38 16.46
#